data_AF-A8PTF9-F1
#
_entry.id   AF-A8PTF9-F1
#
_cell.length_a   1.000
_cell.length_b   1.000
_cell.length_c   1.000
_cell.angle_alpha   90.00
_cell.angle_beta   90.00
_cell.angle_gamma   90.00
#
_symmetry.space_group_name_H-M   'P 1'
#
loop_
_entity.id
_entity.type
_entity.pdbx_description
1 polymer ?
#
loop_
_entity_poly.entity_id
_entity_poly.type
_entity_poly.pdbx_seq_one_letter_code
_entity_poly.pdbx_strand_id
1 'polypeptide(L)'
;MESNPFAFLDPYIDQLCETLDAVVVMPGMHDPCTLTLPQQPLLRTLLPRASQRTSLHLSTNPTWFSLNGRAILATSGQNLDDLLKYMPDDAKRDSSAALDMAVATLRWSHMAPTAPDTLWCYPFKAADAFVIRATPDVYVIGNQAAFATTTFQASPTHQVRVILVPTFASTHQVVVLDTETLEPHIMSFHTS
;
A
#
# COMPACT_ATOMS: atom_id res chain seq x y z
N MET A 1 29.36 0.69 12.12
CA MET A 1 28.15 1.31 12.67
C MET A 1 27.25 1.52 11.46
N GLU A 2 26.16 0.75 11.34
CA GLU A 2 25.25 0.93 10.21
C GLU A 2 24.75 2.38 10.20
N SER A 3 24.83 3.02 9.04
CA SER A 3 24.37 4.40 8.88
C SER A 3 22.85 4.43 9.06
N ASN A 4 22.35 5.41 9.82
CA ASN A 4 20.91 5.57 10.05
C ASN A 4 20.20 5.69 8.68
N PRO A 5 19.29 4.77 8.30
CA PRO A 5 18.64 4.80 6.99
C PRO A 5 17.81 6.08 6.78
N PHE A 6 17.25 6.64 7.85
CA PHE A 6 16.51 7.91 7.79
C PHE A 6 17.39 9.11 7.45
N ALA A 7 18.70 9.04 7.72
CA ALA A 7 19.62 10.11 7.33
C ALA A 7 19.75 10.23 5.80
N PHE A 8 19.52 9.14 5.06
CA PHE A 8 19.45 9.16 3.59
C PHE A 8 18.03 9.40 3.09
N LEU A 9 17.02 8.80 3.73
CA LEU A 9 15.62 8.90 3.30
C LEU A 9 15.05 10.31 3.43
N ASP A 10 15.30 11.00 4.55
CA ASP A 10 14.74 12.33 4.84
C ASP A 10 15.08 13.38 3.76
N PRO A 11 16.34 13.54 3.29
CA PRO A 11 16.65 14.40 2.16
C PRO A 11 15.89 14.08 0.87
N TYR A 12 15.69 12.80 0.54
CA TYR A 12 14.97 12.40 -0.67
C TYR A 12 13.47 12.72 -0.58
N ILE A 13 12.84 12.45 0.57
CA ILE A 13 11.44 12.79 0.79
C ILE A 13 11.27 14.33 0.76
N ASP A 14 12.20 15.08 1.33
CA ASP A 14 12.18 16.55 1.27
C ASP A 14 12.19 17.07 -0.18
N GLN A 15 13.05 16.52 -1.04
CA GLN A 15 13.10 16.84 -2.47
C GLN A 15 11.81 16.48 -3.23
N LEU A 16 11.19 15.34 -2.88
CA LEU A 16 9.89 14.97 -3.45
C LEU A 16 8.81 15.96 -3.02
N CYS A 17 8.82 16.35 -1.75
CA CYS A 17 7.88 17.32 -1.19
C CYS A 17 8.04 18.74 -1.76
N GLU A 18 9.21 19.07 -2.32
CA GLU A 18 9.45 20.33 -3.04
C GLU A 18 8.83 20.35 -4.44
N THR A 19 8.73 19.19 -5.08
CA THR A 19 8.32 19.08 -6.49
C THR A 19 6.88 18.60 -6.66
N LEU A 20 6.34 17.87 -5.68
CA LEU A 20 5.00 17.30 -5.70
C LEU A 20 4.07 18.04 -4.74
N ASP A 21 2.80 18.21 -5.13
CA ASP A 21 1.78 18.85 -4.31
C ASP A 21 1.50 18.09 -3.01
N ALA A 22 1.59 16.76 -3.05
CA ALA A 22 1.37 15.88 -1.92
C ALA A 22 2.24 14.62 -1.99
N VAL A 23 2.87 14.27 -0.87
CA VAL A 23 3.64 13.06 -0.67
C VAL A 23 3.06 12.31 0.52
N VAL A 24 2.42 11.17 0.27
CA VAL A 24 1.84 10.31 1.30
C VAL A 24 2.81 9.18 1.62
N VAL A 25 3.26 9.08 2.87
CA VAL A 25 4.16 8.03 3.35
C VAL A 25 3.40 7.11 4.29
N MET A 26 3.41 5.83 3.96
CA MET A 26 2.82 4.76 4.78
C MET A 26 3.92 3.87 5.38
N PRO A 27 3.78 3.43 6.64
CA PRO A 27 4.68 2.47 7.23
C PRO A 27 4.48 1.06 6.64
N GLY A 28 5.55 0.28 6.56
CA GLY A 28 5.55 -1.15 6.26
C GLY A 28 6.03 -2.02 7.43
N MET A 29 6.20 -3.32 7.17
CA MET A 29 6.53 -4.30 8.22
C MET A 29 7.90 -4.11 8.89
N HIS A 30 8.85 -3.48 8.19
CA HIS A 30 10.23 -3.30 8.65
C HIS A 30 10.50 -1.88 9.15
N ASP A 31 9.49 -1.01 9.16
CA ASP A 31 9.64 0.37 9.59
C ASP A 31 9.58 0.50 11.13
N PRO A 32 10.20 1.53 11.73
CA PRO A 32 10.20 1.78 13.17
C PRO A 32 8.84 2.31 13.65
N CYS A 33 7.83 1.46 13.55
CA CYS A 33 6.45 1.69 13.95
C CYS A 33 5.89 0.44 14.64
N THR A 34 4.59 0.44 14.94
CA THR A 34 3.93 -0.73 15.53
C THR A 34 4.01 -1.92 14.57
N LEU A 35 4.37 -3.10 15.07
CA LEU A 35 4.39 -4.34 14.28
C LEU A 35 2.98 -4.86 13.98
N THR A 36 2.03 -4.58 14.86
CA THR A 36 0.63 -5.01 14.72
C THR A 36 -0.12 -4.05 13.81
N LEU A 37 -0.97 -4.58 12.94
CA LEU A 37 -1.90 -3.74 12.18
C LEU A 37 -3.05 -3.23 13.06
N PRO A 38 -3.59 -2.04 12.79
CA PRO A 38 -3.08 -0.99 11.90
C PRO A 38 -1.80 -0.36 12.45
N GLN A 39 -0.80 -0.20 11.58
CA GLN A 39 0.45 0.46 11.93
C GLN A 39 0.24 1.97 11.99
N GLN A 40 0.73 2.60 13.06
CA GLN A 40 0.65 4.06 13.25
C GLN A 40 1.63 4.79 12.32
N PRO A 41 1.35 6.07 11.96
CA PRO A 41 2.23 6.84 11.10
C PRO A 41 3.65 6.94 11.67
N LEU A 42 4.63 7.10 10.79
CA LEU A 42 6.01 7.35 11.20
C LEU A 42 6.10 8.60 12.08
N LEU A 43 6.99 8.58 13.06
CA LEU A 43 7.25 9.74 13.89
C LEU A 43 7.94 10.83 13.06
N ARG A 44 7.39 12.05 13.10
CA ARG A 44 7.96 13.23 12.41
C ARG A 44 9.43 13.49 12.74
N THR A 45 9.86 13.12 13.96
CA THR A 45 11.26 13.26 14.41
C THR A 45 12.24 12.40 13.62
N LEU A 46 11.76 11.36 12.91
CA LEU A 46 12.57 10.55 12.00
C LEU A 46 12.86 11.28 10.67
N LEU A 47 12.03 12.25 10.31
CA LEU A 47 12.09 13.00 9.05
C LEU A 47 12.17 14.51 9.33
N PRO A 48 13.24 15.01 9.98
CA PRO A 48 13.31 16.39 10.46
C PRO A 48 13.24 17.45 9.34
N ARG A 49 13.72 17.15 8.13
CA ARG A 49 13.63 18.06 6.96
C ARG A 49 12.25 17.97 6.32
N ALA A 50 11.85 16.79 5.87
CA ALA A 50 10.60 16.61 5.15
C ALA A 50 9.37 16.97 6.01
N SER A 51 9.45 16.77 7.33
CA SER A 51 8.35 17.14 8.25
C SER A 51 8.08 18.64 8.34
N GLN A 52 8.97 19.50 7.83
CA GLN A 52 8.72 20.93 7.71
C GLN A 52 7.83 21.28 6.51
N ARG A 53 7.66 20.35 5.56
CA ARG A 53 6.87 20.55 4.35
C ARG A 53 5.39 20.28 4.62
N THR A 54 4.53 21.17 4.11
CA THR A 54 3.07 21.00 4.20
C THR A 54 2.54 19.93 3.26
N SER A 55 3.30 19.61 2.21
CA SER A 55 3.00 18.54 1.23
C SER A 55 3.27 17.13 1.79
N LEU A 56 3.94 16.99 2.94
CA LEU A 56 4.19 15.68 3.55
C LEU A 56 3.00 15.22 4.41
N HIS A 57 2.46 14.06 4.07
CA HIS A 57 1.41 13.38 4.80
C HIS A 57 1.89 12.01 5.30
N LEU A 58 2.10 11.89 6.60
CA LEU A 58 2.41 10.60 7.23
C LEU A 58 1.09 9.91 7.59
N SER A 59 0.84 8.73 7.01
CA SER A 59 -0.42 7.99 7.20
C SER A 59 -0.22 6.65 7.90
N THR A 60 -1.33 6.00 8.26
CA THR A 60 -1.36 4.65 8.82
C THR A 60 -1.20 3.59 7.73
N ASN A 61 -1.02 2.33 8.14
CA ASN A 61 -1.21 1.16 7.27
C ASN A 61 -2.23 0.22 7.92
N PRO A 62 -3.39 -0.07 7.29
CA PRO A 62 -3.89 0.47 6.03
C PRO A 62 -4.23 1.97 6.09
N THR A 63 -4.46 2.59 4.92
CA THR A 63 -4.94 3.98 4.82
C THR A 63 -6.03 4.14 3.76
N TRP A 64 -6.90 5.12 4.01
CA TRP A 64 -7.85 5.66 3.04
C TRP A 64 -7.50 7.12 2.75
N PHE A 65 -7.53 7.52 1.49
CA PHE A 65 -7.41 8.92 1.09
C PHE A 65 -8.17 9.19 -0.21
N SER A 66 -8.42 10.46 -0.49
CA SER A 66 -9.09 10.88 -1.72
C SER A 66 -8.13 11.73 -2.55
N LEU A 67 -8.04 11.44 -3.84
CA LEU A 67 -7.24 12.21 -4.79
C LEU A 67 -8.07 12.43 -6.06
N ASN A 68 -8.20 13.69 -6.50
CA ASN A 68 -8.99 14.05 -7.70
C ASN A 68 -10.41 13.44 -7.73
N GLY A 69 -11.08 13.41 -6.57
CA GLY A 69 -12.42 12.82 -6.42
C GLY A 69 -12.48 11.29 -6.44
N ARG A 70 -11.33 10.60 -6.46
CA ARG A 70 -11.23 9.13 -6.38
C ARG A 70 -10.90 8.70 -4.95
N ALA A 71 -11.67 7.76 -4.41
CA ALA A 71 -11.39 7.10 -3.14
C ALA A 71 -10.34 6.00 -3.33
N ILE A 72 -9.21 6.14 -2.66
CA ILE A 72 -8.08 5.22 -2.74
C ILE A 72 -7.90 4.51 -1.41
N LEU A 73 -7.90 3.18 -1.46
CA LEU A 73 -7.53 2.29 -0.37
C LEU A 73 -6.13 1.77 -0.61
N ALA A 74 -5.23 1.90 0.36
CA ALA A 74 -3.87 1.42 0.23
C ALA A 74 -3.41 0.59 1.43
N THR A 75 -2.61 -0.45 1.14
CA THR A 75 -1.94 -1.33 2.12
C THR A 75 -0.49 -1.54 1.76
N SER A 76 0.38 -1.77 2.75
CA SER A 76 1.81 -2.02 2.54
C SER A 76 2.15 -3.48 2.17
N GLY A 77 1.18 -4.31 1.79
CA GLY A 77 1.39 -5.67 1.25
C GLY A 77 1.22 -6.82 2.24
N GLN A 78 1.45 -6.57 3.54
CA GLN A 78 1.44 -7.61 4.59
C GLN A 78 0.16 -8.45 4.62
N ASN A 79 -0.99 -7.84 4.36
CA ASN A 79 -2.28 -8.53 4.34
C ASN A 79 -2.40 -9.53 3.19
N LEU A 80 -1.90 -9.16 2.01
CA LEU A 80 -1.89 -10.05 0.85
C LEU A 80 -0.82 -11.14 0.98
N ASP A 81 0.36 -10.78 1.45
CA ASP A 81 1.45 -11.73 1.68
C ASP A 81 1.06 -12.81 2.69
N ASP A 82 0.27 -12.45 3.72
CA ASP A 82 -0.24 -13.40 4.70
C ASP A 82 -1.28 -14.36 4.10
N LEU A 83 -2.18 -13.86 3.24
CA LEU A 83 -3.14 -14.69 2.50
C LEU A 83 -2.43 -15.69 1.58
N LEU A 84 -1.38 -15.24 0.88
CA LEU A 84 -0.64 -16.07 -0.06
C LEU A 84 0.06 -17.26 0.61
N LYS A 85 0.35 -17.21 1.92
CA LYS A 85 0.94 -18.35 2.66
C LYS A 85 0.05 -19.60 2.60
N TYR A 86 -1.26 -19.42 2.48
CA TYR A 86 -2.26 -20.49 2.43
C TYR A 86 -2.54 -21.02 1.03
N MET A 87 -1.97 -20.41 -0.01
CA MET A 87 -2.07 -20.90 -1.37
C MET A 87 -1.08 -22.05 -1.61
N PRO A 88 -1.31 -22.93 -2.60
CA PRO A 88 -0.31 -23.88 -3.08
C PRO A 88 0.99 -23.18 -3.52
N ASP A 89 2.15 -23.83 -3.33
CA ASP A 89 3.47 -23.21 -3.58
C ASP A 89 3.71 -22.84 -5.06
N ASP A 90 3.08 -23.57 -5.99
CA ASP A 90 3.07 -23.26 -7.42
C ASP A 90 2.30 -21.96 -7.72
N ALA A 91 1.19 -21.71 -7.02
CA ALA A 91 0.39 -20.50 -7.16
C ALA A 91 1.07 -19.27 -6.53
N LYS A 92 1.86 -19.43 -5.45
CA LYS A 92 2.53 -18.30 -4.76
C LYS A 92 3.50 -17.51 -5.64
N ARG A 93 4.04 -18.14 -6.69
CA ARG A 93 5.02 -17.52 -7.59
C ARG A 93 4.36 -16.70 -8.70
N ASP A 94 3.06 -16.88 -8.90
CA ASP A 94 2.32 -16.20 -9.95
C ASP A 94 1.64 -14.95 -9.38
N SER A 95 1.82 -13.82 -10.07
CA SER A 95 1.13 -12.57 -9.74
C SER A 95 -0.38 -12.66 -9.99
N SER A 96 -0.84 -13.63 -10.80
CA SER A 96 -2.27 -13.92 -10.99
C SER A 96 -2.94 -14.34 -9.68
N ALA A 97 -2.31 -15.22 -8.90
CA ALA A 97 -2.84 -15.68 -7.61
C ALA A 97 -2.90 -14.53 -6.59
N ALA A 98 -1.88 -13.65 -6.59
CA ALA A 98 -1.87 -12.45 -5.77
C ALA A 98 -3.01 -11.48 -6.15
N LEU A 99 -3.27 -11.29 -7.44
CA LEU A 99 -4.41 -10.49 -7.92
C LEU A 99 -5.76 -11.12 -7.51
N ASP A 100 -5.90 -12.43 -7.66
CA ASP A 100 -7.13 -13.14 -7.30
C ASP A 100 -7.42 -13.01 -5.80
N MET A 101 -6.40 -13.14 -4.96
CA MET A 101 -6.53 -12.93 -3.51
C MET A 101 -6.82 -11.47 -3.17
N ALA A 102 -6.18 -10.51 -3.84
CA ALA A 102 -6.50 -9.09 -3.69
C ALA A 102 -7.98 -8.81 -4.02
N VAL A 103 -8.48 -9.34 -5.13
CA VAL A 103 -9.91 -9.24 -5.51
C VAL A 103 -10.80 -9.96 -4.50
N ALA A 104 -10.37 -11.10 -3.95
CA ALA A 104 -11.10 -11.82 -2.92
C ALA A 104 -11.29 -10.97 -1.65
N THR A 105 -10.29 -10.19 -1.23
CA THR A 105 -10.45 -9.26 -0.09
C THR A 105 -11.55 -8.21 -0.31
N LEU A 106 -11.73 -7.74 -1.55
CA LEU A 106 -12.84 -6.84 -1.91
C LEU A 106 -14.19 -7.59 -1.88
N ARG A 107 -14.25 -8.81 -2.40
CA ARG A 107 -15.46 -9.65 -2.36
C ARG A 107 -15.91 -9.96 -0.94
N TRP A 108 -14.96 -10.23 -0.05
CA TRP A 108 -15.23 -10.47 1.36
C TRP A 108 -15.49 -9.19 2.14
N SER A 109 -15.29 -8.02 1.52
CA SER A 109 -15.35 -6.71 2.18
C SER A 109 -14.44 -6.65 3.42
N HIS A 110 -13.27 -7.30 3.35
CA HIS A 110 -12.35 -7.43 4.47
C HIS A 110 -10.89 -7.48 4.00
N MET A 111 -10.09 -6.50 4.42
CA MET A 111 -8.71 -6.29 3.95
C MET A 111 -7.74 -7.37 4.43
N ALA A 112 -7.96 -7.91 5.63
CA ALA A 112 -7.04 -8.83 6.30
C ALA A 112 -7.81 -9.91 7.08
N PRO A 113 -8.51 -10.85 6.40
CA PRO A 113 -9.36 -11.84 7.07
C PRO A 113 -8.58 -12.86 7.89
N THR A 114 -7.25 -12.94 7.73
CA THR A 114 -6.35 -13.78 8.52
C THR A 114 -5.90 -13.11 9.83
N ALA A 115 -6.29 -11.84 10.06
CA ALA A 115 -6.11 -11.19 11.35
C ALA A 115 -7.28 -11.54 12.29
N PRO A 116 -7.03 -11.85 13.59
CA PRO A 116 -5.74 -11.81 14.30
C PRO A 116 -4.89 -13.09 14.22
N ASP A 117 -5.40 -14.18 13.61
CA ASP A 117 -4.86 -15.53 13.77
C ASP A 117 -3.41 -15.70 13.29
N THR A 118 -3.08 -15.18 12.10
CA THR A 118 -1.71 -15.22 11.55
C THR A 118 -1.13 -13.85 11.25
N LEU A 119 -2.00 -12.89 10.95
CA LEU A 119 -1.60 -11.50 10.83
C LEU A 119 -1.90 -10.77 12.13
N TRP A 120 -0.83 -10.40 12.84
CA TRP A 120 -0.92 -9.74 14.13
C TRP A 120 -1.63 -8.40 14.01
N CYS A 121 -2.74 -8.25 14.73
CA CYS A 121 -3.47 -7.00 14.79
C CYS A 121 -3.78 -6.57 16.24
N TYR A 122 -4.07 -5.29 16.40
CA TYR A 122 -4.51 -4.76 17.66
C TYR A 122 -5.91 -5.31 18.00
N PRO A 123 -6.17 -5.79 19.24
CA PRO A 123 -7.45 -6.37 19.61
C PRO A 123 -8.52 -5.29 19.80
N PHE A 124 -9.15 -4.88 18.69
CA PHE A 124 -10.24 -3.92 18.72
C PHE A 124 -11.47 -4.50 19.44
N LYS A 125 -12.03 -3.73 20.38
CA LYS A 125 -13.21 -4.15 21.14
C LYS A 125 -14.53 -3.71 20.52
N ALA A 126 -14.53 -2.62 19.74
CA ALA A 126 -15.74 -1.93 19.31
C ALA A 126 -16.06 -2.13 17.82
N ALA A 127 -15.05 -1.99 16.96
CA ALA A 127 -15.20 -2.10 15.52
C ALA A 127 -13.92 -2.65 14.90
N ASP A 128 -14.09 -3.55 13.94
CA ASP A 128 -12.98 -4.05 13.15
C ASP A 128 -12.52 -2.98 12.14
N ALA A 129 -11.22 -2.69 12.16
CA ALA A 129 -10.57 -1.70 11.31
C ALA A 129 -10.30 -2.21 9.89
N PHE A 130 -10.39 -3.53 9.65
CA PHE A 130 -10.10 -4.15 8.35
C PHE A 130 -11.35 -4.37 7.50
N VAL A 131 -12.54 -4.09 8.03
CA VAL A 131 -13.79 -4.15 7.26
C VAL A 131 -13.84 -3.01 6.25
N ILE A 132 -14.04 -3.37 4.98
CA ILE A 132 -14.19 -2.43 3.86
C ILE A 132 -15.65 -1.97 3.84
N ARG A 133 -15.93 -0.81 4.45
CA ARG A 133 -17.30 -0.28 4.60
C ARG A 133 -17.82 0.46 3.37
N ALA A 134 -16.91 0.97 2.55
CA ALA A 134 -17.21 1.66 1.31
C ALA A 134 -16.35 1.04 0.21
N THR A 135 -16.89 0.96 -1.01
CA THR A 135 -16.14 0.47 -2.16
C THR A 135 -15.14 1.55 -2.61
N PRO A 136 -13.83 1.27 -2.67
CA PRO A 136 -12.85 2.21 -3.20
C PRO A 136 -12.93 2.28 -4.73
N ASP A 137 -12.53 3.39 -5.33
CA ASP A 137 -12.30 3.47 -6.78
C ASP A 137 -10.99 2.75 -7.16
N VAL A 138 -9.98 2.82 -6.27
CA VAL A 138 -8.66 2.22 -6.47
C VAL A 138 -8.21 1.50 -5.20
N TYR A 139 -7.77 0.26 -5.35
CA TYR A 139 -7.17 -0.53 -4.29
C TYR A 139 -5.71 -0.84 -4.61
N VAL A 140 -4.80 -0.27 -3.83
CA VAL A 140 -3.35 -0.35 -4.00
C VAL A 140 -2.74 -1.25 -2.94
N ILE A 141 -1.96 -2.24 -3.37
CA ILE A 141 -1.25 -3.16 -2.48
C ILE A 141 0.25 -3.09 -2.79
N GLY A 142 1.02 -2.61 -1.82
CA GLY A 142 2.47 -2.43 -1.94
C GLY A 142 3.30 -3.69 -1.74
N ASN A 143 4.61 -3.54 -1.96
CA ASN A 143 5.65 -4.54 -1.68
C ASN A 143 5.43 -5.91 -2.33
N GLN A 144 4.81 -5.95 -3.51
CA GLN A 144 4.56 -7.20 -4.22
C GLN A 144 5.77 -7.64 -5.05
N ALA A 145 5.81 -8.92 -5.43
CA ALA A 145 6.94 -9.50 -6.16
C ALA A 145 7.09 -8.93 -7.59
N ALA A 146 5.97 -8.64 -8.25
CA ALA A 146 5.92 -8.03 -9.57
C ALA A 146 4.69 -7.12 -9.70
N PHE A 147 4.73 -6.23 -10.68
CA PHE A 147 3.57 -5.41 -11.02
C PHE A 147 2.47 -6.28 -11.62
N ALA A 148 1.25 -6.08 -11.15
CA ALA A 148 0.07 -6.66 -11.77
C ALA A 148 -1.15 -5.78 -11.49
N THR A 149 -2.14 -5.80 -12.38
CA THR A 149 -3.36 -5.03 -12.21
C THR A 149 -4.55 -5.79 -12.76
N THR A 150 -5.71 -5.60 -12.14
CA THR A 150 -6.99 -6.10 -12.64
C THR A 150 -8.10 -5.13 -12.25
N THR A 151 -9.31 -5.42 -12.72
CA THR A 151 -10.51 -4.68 -12.36
C THR A 151 -11.47 -5.59 -11.62
N PHE A 152 -12.17 -5.04 -10.63
CA PHE A 152 -13.20 -5.74 -9.88
C PHE A 152 -14.53 -5.00 -10.03
N GLN A 153 -15.54 -5.69 -10.57
CA GLN A 153 -16.88 -5.13 -10.70
C GLN A 153 -17.61 -5.20 -9.35
N ALA A 154 -17.66 -4.10 -8.62
CA ALA A 154 -18.35 -4.04 -7.32
C ALA A 154 -19.87 -3.86 -7.46
N SER A 155 -20.31 -3.15 -8.49
CA SER A 155 -21.73 -3.01 -8.87
C SER A 155 -21.85 -2.76 -10.38
N PRO A 156 -23.04 -2.79 -11.01
CA PRO A 156 -23.18 -2.54 -12.44
C PRO A 156 -22.59 -1.20 -12.92
N THR A 157 -22.46 -0.22 -12.03
CA THR A 157 -21.97 1.14 -12.35
C THR A 157 -20.64 1.49 -11.67
N HIS A 158 -20.09 0.59 -10.85
CA HIS A 158 -18.86 0.86 -10.09
C HIS A 158 -17.86 -0.28 -10.28
N GLN A 159 -16.74 0.06 -10.89
CA GLN A 159 -15.57 -0.79 -11.07
C GLN A 159 -14.41 -0.27 -10.22
N VAL A 160 -13.75 -1.19 -9.51
CA VAL A 160 -12.58 -0.92 -8.71
C VAL A 160 -11.33 -1.30 -9.50
N ARG A 161 -10.34 -0.41 -9.58
CA ARG A 161 -9.02 -0.73 -10.10
C ARG A 161 -8.16 -1.33 -8.99
N VAL A 162 -7.68 -2.56 -9.16
CA VAL A 162 -6.76 -3.21 -8.23
C VAL A 162 -5.34 -3.17 -8.80
N ILE A 163 -4.38 -2.73 -7.99
CA ILE A 163 -2.99 -2.52 -8.41
C ILE A 163 -2.06 -3.17 -7.38
N LEU A 164 -1.25 -4.12 -7.84
CA LEU A 164 -0.11 -4.66 -7.11
C LEU A 164 1.13 -3.85 -7.49
N VAL A 165 1.65 -3.10 -6.53
CA VAL A 165 2.85 -2.27 -6.71
C VAL A 165 4.06 -3.12 -6.35
N PRO A 166 5.01 -3.32 -7.28
CA PRO A 166 6.18 -4.13 -7.02
C PRO A 166 7.13 -3.46 -6.03
N THR A 167 7.96 -4.26 -5.36
CA THR A 167 9.03 -3.75 -4.50
C THR A 167 10.09 -3.03 -5.34
N PHE A 168 10.17 -1.70 -5.20
CA PHE A 168 11.14 -0.89 -5.95
C PHE A 168 12.60 -1.34 -5.77
N ALA A 169 12.96 -1.81 -4.56
CA ALA A 169 14.32 -2.24 -4.25
C ALA A 169 14.81 -3.43 -5.10
N SER A 170 13.91 -4.27 -5.62
CA SER A 170 14.24 -5.40 -6.49
C SER A 170 13.92 -5.15 -7.96
N THR A 171 12.85 -4.40 -8.26
CA THR A 171 12.36 -4.24 -9.64
C THR A 171 12.78 -2.93 -10.29
N HIS A 172 13.15 -1.91 -9.51
CA HIS A 172 13.36 -0.53 -9.98
C HIS A 172 12.16 0.02 -10.77
N GLN A 173 10.95 -0.38 -10.38
CA GLN A 173 9.70 0.02 -11.03
C GLN A 173 8.84 0.88 -10.12
N VAL A 174 8.27 1.94 -10.69
CA VAL A 174 7.24 2.78 -10.08
C VAL A 174 5.96 2.69 -10.91
N VAL A 175 4.81 2.76 -10.26
CA VAL A 175 3.50 2.76 -10.92
C VAL A 175 2.96 4.18 -10.98
N VAL A 176 2.63 4.64 -12.18
CA VAL A 176 1.94 5.91 -12.44
C VAL A 176 0.49 5.59 -12.77
N LEU A 177 -0.45 6.22 -12.08
CA LEU A 177 -1.88 6.02 -12.29
C LEU A 177 -2.49 7.31 -12.86
N ASP A 178 -3.16 7.20 -14.00
CA ASP A 178 -4.04 8.26 -14.48
C ASP A 178 -5.34 8.26 -13.65
N THR A 179 -5.61 9.35 -12.94
CA THR A 179 -6.79 9.46 -12.05
C THR A 179 -8.11 9.63 -12.79
N GLU A 180 -8.08 10.02 -14.06
CA GLU A 180 -9.29 10.16 -14.88
C GLU A 180 -9.71 8.80 -15.43
N THR A 181 -8.79 8.09 -16.08
CA THR A 181 -9.04 6.79 -16.74
C THR A 181 -8.88 5.58 -15.80
N LEU A 182 -8.21 5.77 -14.65
CA LEU A 182 -7.79 4.72 -13.73
C LEU A 182 -6.86 3.68 -14.38
N GLU A 183 -6.17 4.03 -15.46
CA GLU A 183 -5.17 3.16 -16.10
C GLU A 183 -3.78 3.33 -15.45
N PRO A 184 -3.18 2.23 -14.93
CA PRO A 184 -1.83 2.26 -14.41
C PRO A 184 -0.79 1.94 -15.50
N HIS A 185 0.33 2.66 -15.44
CA HIS A 185 1.50 2.45 -16.28
C HIS A 185 2.74 2.25 -15.41
N ILE A 186 3.67 1.41 -15.87
CA ILE A 186 4.94 1.19 -15.18
C ILE A 186 6.00 2.15 -15.75
N MET A 187 6.76 2.78 -14.86
CA MET A 187 8.02 3.43 -15.19
C MET A 187 9.17 2.61 -14.58
N SER A 188 10.08 2.13 -15.43
CA SER A 188 11.26 1.37 -15.01
C SER A 188 12.51 2.24 -15.06
N PHE A 189 13.35 2.12 -14.04
CA PHE A 189 14.63 2.81 -13.96
C PHE A 189 15.76 1.81 -14.17
N HIS A 190 16.65 2.11 -15.12
CA HIS A 190 17.83 1.30 -15.39
C HIS A 190 19.06 2.18 -15.23
N THR A 191 20.09 1.66 -14.55
CA THR A 191 21.39 2.32 -14.51
C THR A 191 22.12 1.98 -15.80
N SER A 192 22.47 3.00 -16.58
CA SER A 192 23.33 2.89 -17.77
C SER A 192 24.72 2.39 -17.43
#